data_AF-A0A661CG78-F1
#
_entry.id   AF-A0A661CG78-F1
#
_cell.length_a   1.000
_cell.length_b   1.000
_cell.length_c   1.000
_cell.angle_alpha   90.00
_cell.angle_beta   90.00
_cell.angle_gamma   90.00
#
_symmetry.space_group_name_H-M   'P 1'
#
loop_
_entity.id
_entity.type
_entity.pdbx_description
1 polymer ?
#
loop_
_entity_poly.entity_id
_entity_poly.type
_entity_poly.pdbx_seq_one_letter_code
_entity_poly.pdbx_strand_id
1 'polypeptide(L)'
;MVTEIRIYIEGGGDKKDTKKAIRIGFSEFLKDLRQIAQKKRIRWQIIICGSRQNAFGDFKNALKANPNAFNVLLVDAEAPVHTTPCQHLKLRDDWDISNVDDDHCHLMVQTMEAWLIADIETLKQFYGQGFQDNAIPKNPDVENIDKKQLEPSLKAATRNTRKGEYHKIQHASKLLALLEVDKVRQAAPHCDRLFTTLIQKMY
;
A
#
# COMPACT_ATOMS: atom_id res chain seq x y z
N MET A 1 -23.19 -5.76 5.63
CA MET A 1 -22.46 -4.57 6.12
C MET A 1 -21.66 -4.94 7.36
N VAL A 2 -20.37 -4.60 7.38
CA VAL A 2 -19.45 -4.95 8.48
C VAL A 2 -19.48 -3.88 9.57
N THR A 3 -19.24 -4.25 10.83
CA THR A 3 -19.19 -3.29 11.96
C THR A 3 -17.77 -2.80 12.27
N GLU A 4 -16.76 -3.48 11.72
CA GLU A 4 -15.34 -3.16 11.93
C GLU A 4 -14.52 -3.57 10.70
N ILE A 5 -13.56 -2.73 10.33
CA ILE A 5 -12.54 -2.97 9.31
C ILE A 5 -11.17 -2.81 9.97
N ARG A 6 -10.30 -3.80 9.78
CA ARG A 6 -8.93 -3.83 10.33
C ARG A 6 -7.95 -4.12 9.21
N ILE A 7 -7.08 -3.18 8.89
CA ILE A 7 -6.12 -3.30 7.78
C ILE A 7 -4.72 -3.53 8.34
N TYR A 8 -4.17 -4.72 8.07
CA TYR A 8 -2.86 -5.19 8.48
C TYR A 8 -1.88 -5.00 7.32
N ILE A 9 -0.97 -4.04 7.48
CA ILE A 9 -0.14 -3.53 6.39
C ILE A 9 1.33 -3.88 6.63
N GLU A 10 1.97 -4.47 5.62
CA GLU A 10 3.43 -4.62 5.56
C GLU A 10 4.12 -3.25 5.50
N GLY A 11 5.21 -3.10 6.25
CA GLY A 11 6.08 -1.93 6.17
C GLY A 11 6.31 -1.26 7.52
N GLY A 12 7.01 -0.14 7.49
CA GLY A 12 7.37 0.62 8.69
C GLY A 12 8.54 0.06 9.50
N GLY A 13 9.16 -1.05 9.08
CA GLY A 13 10.28 -1.67 9.79
C GLY A 13 9.95 -2.06 11.24
N ASP A 14 10.98 -2.30 12.06
CA ASP A 14 10.78 -2.76 13.45
C ASP A 14 10.74 -1.63 14.47
N LYS A 15 11.16 -0.41 14.09
CA LYS A 15 11.21 0.73 15.01
C LYS A 15 9.84 1.39 15.15
N LYS A 16 9.50 1.80 16.38
CA LYS A 16 8.21 2.44 16.69
C LYS A 16 7.95 3.71 15.87
N ASP A 17 8.98 4.55 15.69
CA ASP A 17 8.83 5.82 14.97
C ASP A 17 8.63 5.63 13.48
N THR A 18 9.28 4.63 12.88
CA THR A 18 9.12 4.32 11.45
C THR A 18 7.75 3.70 11.18
N LYS A 19 7.24 2.85 12.07
CA LYS A 19 5.84 2.37 12.03
C LYS A 19 4.84 3.52 12.17
N LYS A 20 5.10 4.46 13.08
CA LYS A 20 4.24 5.65 13.27
C LYS A 20 4.19 6.50 12.00
N ALA A 21 5.33 6.76 11.36
CA ALA A 21 5.39 7.55 10.13
C ALA A 21 4.58 6.91 8.99
N ILE A 22 4.78 5.61 8.74
CA ILE A 22 4.04 4.88 7.70
C ILE A 22 2.54 4.85 8.01
N ARG A 23 2.16 4.66 9.28
CA ARG A 23 0.74 4.71 9.69
C ARG A 23 0.10 6.06 9.37
N ILE A 24 0.82 7.17 9.57
CA ILE A 24 0.35 8.52 9.22
C ILE A 24 0.15 8.61 7.71
N GLY A 25 1.12 8.13 6.91
CA GLY A 25 1.03 8.06 5.45
C GLY A 25 -0.25 7.36 4.98
N PHE A 26 -0.47 6.12 5.43
CA PHE A 26 -1.69 5.37 5.09
C PHE A 26 -2.97 5.98 5.64
N SER A 27 -2.91 6.65 6.80
CA SER A 27 -4.10 7.29 7.38
C SER A 27 -4.59 8.47 6.54
N GLU A 28 -3.68 9.22 5.92
CA GLU A 28 -4.03 10.28 4.97
C GLU A 28 -4.41 9.70 3.60
N PHE A 29 -3.68 8.71 3.09
CA PHE A 29 -4.01 8.06 1.81
C PHE A 29 -5.40 7.41 1.81
N LEU A 30 -5.82 6.79 2.93
CA LEU A 30 -7.12 6.13 3.08
C LEU A 30 -8.16 7.03 3.77
N LYS A 31 -7.92 8.34 3.83
CA LYS A 31 -8.72 9.27 4.64
C LYS A 31 -10.20 9.29 4.26
N ASP A 32 -10.53 9.21 2.97
CA ASP A 32 -11.91 9.26 2.52
C ASP A 32 -12.67 7.98 2.87
N LEU A 33 -12.01 6.81 2.77
CA LEU A 33 -12.57 5.55 3.25
C LEU A 33 -12.82 5.59 4.77
N ARG A 34 -11.88 6.14 5.54
CA ARG A 34 -12.04 6.35 6.98
C ARG A 34 -13.24 7.26 7.29
N GLN A 35 -13.44 8.33 6.52
CA GLN A 35 -14.60 9.22 6.68
C GLN A 35 -15.92 8.51 6.36
N ILE A 36 -15.97 7.68 5.31
CA ILE A 36 -17.14 6.85 4.97
C ILE A 36 -17.44 5.89 6.12
N ALA A 37 -16.43 5.17 6.62
CA ALA A 37 -16.56 4.26 7.75
C ALA A 37 -17.12 4.98 8.99
N GLN A 38 -16.59 6.16 9.31
CA GLN A 38 -17.04 6.98 10.43
C GLN A 38 -18.52 7.38 10.30
N LYS A 39 -18.95 7.88 9.13
CA LYS A 39 -20.36 8.24 8.87
C LYS A 39 -21.30 7.06 9.05
N LYS A 40 -20.83 5.84 8.73
CA LYS A 40 -21.56 4.58 8.89
C LYS A 40 -21.37 3.91 10.24
N ARG A 41 -20.64 4.54 11.17
CA ARG A 41 -20.32 4.00 12.52
C ARG A 41 -19.56 2.67 12.48
N ILE A 42 -18.76 2.45 11.43
CA ILE A 42 -17.89 1.29 11.28
C ILE A 42 -16.55 1.61 11.95
N ARG A 43 -16.09 0.73 12.85
CA ARG A 43 -14.77 0.88 13.49
C ARG A 43 -13.68 0.70 12.43
N TRP A 44 -12.71 1.61 12.39
CA TRP A 44 -11.63 1.62 11.40
C TRP A 44 -10.27 1.54 12.08
N GLN A 45 -9.44 0.57 11.69
CA GLN A 45 -8.09 0.39 12.26
C GLN A 45 -7.05 0.15 11.16
N ILE A 46 -5.92 0.88 11.25
CA ILE A 46 -4.72 0.65 10.44
C ILE A 46 -3.62 0.13 11.37
N ILE A 47 -3.12 -1.06 11.07
CA ILE A 47 -2.09 -1.78 11.84
C ILE A 47 -0.85 -1.93 10.95
N ILE A 48 0.24 -1.29 11.32
CA ILE A 48 1.52 -1.39 10.60
C ILE A 48 2.36 -2.51 11.25
N CYS A 49 2.58 -3.59 10.49
CA CYS A 49 3.09 -4.84 11.04
C CYS A 49 4.62 -4.95 11.03
N GLY A 50 5.33 -4.17 10.23
CA GLY A 50 6.78 -4.32 10.05
C GLY A 50 7.07 -5.24 8.87
N SER A 51 7.72 -6.37 9.11
CA SER A 51 8.04 -7.33 8.06
C SER A 51 6.78 -7.97 7.44
N ARG A 52 6.93 -8.49 6.22
CA ARG A 52 5.91 -9.31 5.53
C ARG A 52 5.39 -10.45 6.42
N GLN A 53 6.29 -11.20 7.05
CA GLN A 53 5.92 -12.34 7.89
C GLN A 53 5.11 -11.91 9.13
N ASN A 54 5.45 -10.78 9.72
CA ASN A 54 4.67 -10.21 10.83
C ASN A 54 3.28 -9.80 10.35
N ALA A 55 3.16 -9.19 9.17
CA ALA A 55 1.87 -8.81 8.60
C ALA A 55 0.94 -10.02 8.45
N PHE A 56 1.45 -11.12 7.90
CA PHE A 56 0.69 -12.35 7.77
C PHE A 56 0.35 -12.99 9.12
N GLY A 57 1.31 -13.04 10.05
CA GLY A 57 1.08 -13.55 11.41
C GLY A 57 -0.02 -12.78 12.14
N ASP A 58 0.06 -11.45 12.14
CA ASP A 58 -0.93 -10.58 12.76
C ASP A 58 -2.31 -10.73 12.11
N PHE A 59 -2.36 -10.83 10.79
CA PHE A 59 -3.59 -11.08 10.04
C PHE A 59 -4.24 -12.42 10.42
N LYS A 60 -3.48 -13.52 10.47
CA LYS A 60 -4.01 -14.82 10.90
C LYS A 60 -4.52 -14.81 12.34
N ASN A 61 -3.82 -14.11 13.23
CA ASN A 61 -4.28 -13.93 14.60
C ASN A 61 -5.59 -13.12 14.64
N ALA A 62 -5.72 -12.10 13.78
CA ALA A 62 -6.90 -11.27 13.67
C ALA A 62 -8.13 -12.03 13.20
N LEU A 63 -7.98 -12.93 12.21
CA LEU A 63 -9.08 -13.78 11.74
C LEU A 63 -9.71 -14.60 12.87
N LYS A 64 -8.90 -15.03 13.85
CA LYS A 64 -9.37 -15.78 15.03
C LYS A 64 -9.91 -14.87 16.12
N ALA A 65 -9.21 -13.77 16.42
CA ALA A 65 -9.55 -12.88 17.53
C ALA A 65 -10.70 -11.92 17.23
N ASN A 66 -10.91 -11.59 15.94
CA ASN A 66 -11.91 -10.64 15.47
C ASN A 66 -12.68 -11.23 14.27
N PRO A 67 -13.37 -12.38 14.42
CA PRO A 67 -13.98 -13.08 13.29
C PRO A 67 -15.13 -12.30 12.62
N ASN A 68 -15.75 -11.37 13.36
CA ASN A 68 -16.83 -10.51 12.86
C ASN A 68 -16.31 -9.22 12.19
N ALA A 69 -15.01 -8.95 12.26
CA ALA A 69 -14.40 -7.82 11.58
C ALA A 69 -14.00 -8.21 10.14
N PHE A 70 -14.06 -7.27 9.23
CA PHE A 70 -13.42 -7.41 7.94
C PHE A 70 -11.92 -7.17 8.10
N ASN A 71 -11.18 -8.26 8.31
CA ASN A 71 -9.73 -8.24 8.45
C ASN A 71 -9.09 -8.21 7.07
N VAL A 72 -8.23 -7.24 6.79
CA VAL A 72 -7.60 -7.06 5.47
C VAL A 72 -6.10 -7.21 5.63
N LEU A 73 -5.47 -8.04 4.80
CA LEU A 73 -4.03 -8.12 4.62
C LEU A 73 -3.62 -7.26 3.42
N LEU A 74 -2.67 -6.34 3.61
CA LEU A 74 -2.13 -5.50 2.55
C LEU A 74 -0.59 -5.60 2.54
N VAL A 75 -0.04 -6.23 1.50
CA VAL A 75 1.40 -6.56 1.39
C VAL A 75 1.95 -6.24 0.01
N ASP A 76 3.27 -6.08 -0.12
CA ASP A 76 3.90 -5.99 -1.43
C ASP A 76 3.79 -7.36 -2.14
N ALA A 77 3.57 -7.40 -3.46
CA ALA A 77 3.45 -8.67 -4.19
C ALA A 77 4.82 -9.30 -4.55
N GLU A 78 5.84 -8.45 -4.66
CA GLU A 78 7.26 -8.65 -5.04
C GLU A 78 7.62 -9.50 -6.23
N ALA A 79 6.62 -9.95 -6.94
CA ALA A 79 6.70 -10.53 -8.26
C ALA A 79 5.50 -10.02 -9.07
N PRO A 80 5.55 -10.07 -10.41
CA PRO A 80 4.39 -9.85 -11.25
C PRO A 80 3.21 -10.71 -10.78
N VAL A 81 2.00 -10.14 -10.83
CA VAL A 81 0.78 -10.82 -10.38
C VAL A 81 -0.05 -11.22 -11.58
N HIS A 82 -0.34 -12.50 -11.71
CA HIS A 82 -1.15 -13.06 -12.80
C HIS A 82 -2.31 -13.93 -12.30
N THR A 83 -2.51 -13.99 -10.99
CA THR A 83 -3.50 -14.80 -10.29
C THR A 83 -4.25 -13.95 -9.28
N THR A 84 -5.23 -14.53 -8.58
CA THR A 84 -5.91 -13.82 -7.48
C THR A 84 -4.91 -13.52 -6.34
N PRO A 85 -5.09 -12.43 -5.58
CA PRO A 85 -4.21 -12.10 -4.46
C PRO A 85 -3.89 -13.25 -3.50
N CYS A 86 -4.87 -14.04 -3.09
CA CYS A 86 -4.59 -15.16 -2.20
C CYS A 86 -3.85 -16.30 -2.95
N GLN A 87 -4.16 -16.57 -4.21
CA GLN A 87 -3.39 -17.55 -5.00
C GLN A 87 -1.94 -17.12 -5.19
N HIS A 88 -1.69 -15.83 -5.47
CA HIS A 88 -0.36 -15.26 -5.60
C HIS A 88 0.47 -15.46 -4.33
N LEU A 89 -0.08 -15.07 -3.18
CA LEU A 89 0.57 -15.23 -1.88
C LEU A 89 0.81 -16.70 -1.51
N LYS A 90 -0.09 -17.61 -1.89
CA LYS A 90 0.13 -19.06 -1.70
C LYS A 90 1.28 -19.57 -2.58
N LEU A 91 1.30 -19.24 -3.87
CA LEU A 91 2.33 -19.72 -4.79
C LEU A 91 3.72 -19.16 -4.46
N ARG A 92 3.77 -17.89 -4.05
CA ARG A 92 5.03 -17.19 -3.78
C ARG A 92 5.58 -17.46 -2.39
N ASP A 93 4.74 -17.37 -1.36
CA ASP A 93 5.16 -17.34 0.04
C ASP A 93 4.78 -18.63 0.81
N ASP A 94 4.10 -19.59 0.15
CA ASP A 94 3.54 -20.80 0.74
C ASP A 94 2.57 -20.55 1.92
N TRP A 95 2.01 -19.34 1.97
CA TRP A 95 1.10 -18.95 3.04
C TRP A 95 -0.21 -19.74 3.01
N ASP A 96 -0.59 -20.32 4.15
CA ASP A 96 -1.87 -20.99 4.30
C ASP A 96 -3.02 -19.98 4.43
N ILE A 97 -3.60 -19.64 3.29
CA ILE A 97 -4.74 -18.74 3.09
C ILE A 97 -5.84 -19.38 2.23
N SER A 98 -5.84 -20.71 2.15
CA SER A 98 -6.78 -21.49 1.34
C SER A 98 -8.25 -21.30 1.76
N ASN A 99 -8.48 -21.03 3.05
CA ASN A 99 -9.80 -20.81 3.63
C ASN A 99 -10.15 -19.32 3.78
N VAL A 100 -9.36 -18.43 3.18
CA VAL A 100 -9.56 -16.98 3.24
C VAL A 100 -10.13 -16.52 1.90
N ASP A 101 -11.24 -15.79 1.93
CA ASP A 101 -11.80 -15.18 0.73
C ASP A 101 -10.81 -14.12 0.18
N ASP A 102 -10.68 -14.06 -1.13
CA ASP A 102 -9.75 -13.19 -1.83
C ASP A 102 -9.94 -11.70 -1.50
N ASP A 103 -11.15 -11.28 -1.11
CA ASP A 103 -11.44 -9.91 -0.63
C ASP A 103 -10.66 -9.54 0.64
N HIS A 104 -10.12 -10.51 1.39
CA HIS A 104 -9.27 -10.23 2.55
C HIS A 104 -7.79 -10.07 2.18
N CYS A 105 -7.37 -10.52 0.99
CA CYS A 105 -5.99 -10.42 0.49
C CYS A 105 -5.85 -9.24 -0.49
N HIS A 106 -4.94 -8.31 -0.23
CA HIS A 106 -4.65 -7.18 -1.12
C HIS A 106 -3.15 -6.97 -1.30
N LEU A 107 -2.78 -6.47 -2.48
CA LEU A 107 -1.40 -6.33 -2.92
C LEU A 107 -1.08 -4.85 -3.24
N MET A 108 0.12 -4.40 -2.86
CA MET A 108 0.69 -3.08 -3.20
C MET A 108 1.62 -3.12 -4.42
N VAL A 109 1.74 -4.30 -5.05
CA VAL A 109 2.37 -4.73 -6.33
C VAL A 109 3.44 -3.86 -7.04
N GLN A 110 4.48 -4.42 -7.64
CA GLN A 110 5.28 -5.44 -6.98
C GLN A 110 5.84 -4.90 -5.65
N THR A 111 5.91 -3.58 -5.49
CA THR A 111 6.28 -2.87 -4.26
C THR A 111 5.54 -1.54 -4.24
N MET A 112 5.20 -1.03 -3.04
CA MET A 112 4.43 0.21 -2.86
C MET A 112 4.98 1.44 -3.60
N GLU A 113 6.27 1.45 -3.96
CA GLU A 113 6.86 2.47 -4.85
C GLU A 113 6.13 2.65 -6.18
N ALA A 114 5.44 1.63 -6.70
CA ALA A 114 4.59 1.76 -7.89
C ALA A 114 3.50 2.83 -7.68
N TRP A 115 2.87 2.85 -6.51
CA TRP A 115 1.85 3.85 -6.17
C TRP A 115 2.43 5.26 -6.07
N LEU A 116 3.70 5.41 -5.67
CA LEU A 116 4.37 6.71 -5.66
C LEU A 116 4.61 7.22 -7.09
N ILE A 117 4.97 6.33 -8.00
CA ILE A 117 5.21 6.66 -9.42
C ILE A 117 3.91 7.02 -10.15
N ALA A 118 2.75 6.51 -9.71
CA ALA A 118 1.45 6.86 -10.28
C ALA A 118 1.15 8.37 -10.23
N ASP A 119 1.78 9.12 -9.32
CA ASP A 119 1.60 10.56 -9.18
C ASP A 119 2.94 11.31 -9.21
N ILE A 120 3.55 11.34 -10.41
CA ILE A 120 4.83 12.02 -10.67
C ILE A 120 4.77 13.51 -10.29
N GLU A 121 3.62 14.17 -10.43
CA GLU A 121 3.48 15.58 -10.05
C GLU A 121 3.67 15.78 -8.54
N THR A 122 3.11 14.89 -7.72
CA THR A 122 3.35 14.91 -6.27
C THR A 122 4.82 14.64 -5.94
N LEU A 123 5.47 13.70 -6.64
CA LEU A 123 6.93 13.50 -6.49
C LEU A 123 7.70 14.79 -6.80
N LYS A 124 7.41 15.42 -7.94
CA LYS A 124 8.08 16.63 -8.40
C LYS A 124 7.87 17.80 -7.44
N GLN A 125 6.67 17.98 -6.91
CA GLN A 125 6.38 19.00 -5.91
C GLN A 125 7.10 18.72 -4.58
N PHE A 126 7.08 17.47 -4.13
CA PHE A 126 7.72 17.08 -2.87
C PHE A 126 9.23 17.28 -2.92
N TYR A 127 9.90 16.88 -3.99
CA TYR A 127 11.35 16.96 -4.13
C TYR A 127 11.84 18.34 -4.62
N GLY A 128 11.03 19.03 -5.43
CA GLY A 128 11.30 20.38 -5.93
C GLY A 128 12.46 20.43 -6.92
N GLN A 129 13.22 21.54 -6.86
CA GLN A 129 14.34 21.79 -7.77
C GLN A 129 15.35 20.63 -7.77
N GLY A 130 15.73 20.18 -8.97
CA GLY A 130 16.67 19.08 -9.18
C GLY A 130 16.01 17.72 -9.37
N PHE A 131 14.68 17.63 -9.27
CA PHE A 131 13.94 16.40 -9.60
C PHE A 131 14.01 16.12 -11.11
N GLN A 132 14.36 14.88 -11.46
CA GLN A 132 14.55 14.41 -12.83
C GLN A 132 13.39 13.48 -13.22
N ASP A 133 12.30 14.05 -13.72
CA ASP A 133 11.08 13.31 -14.11
C ASP A 133 11.35 12.27 -15.21
N ASN A 134 12.27 12.55 -16.12
CA ASN A 134 12.70 11.65 -17.18
C ASN A 134 13.38 10.36 -16.70
N ALA A 135 13.81 10.28 -15.43
CA ALA A 135 14.35 9.05 -14.85
C ALA A 135 13.26 8.06 -14.42
N ILE A 136 12.00 8.50 -14.34
CA ILE A 136 10.86 7.66 -13.97
C ILE A 136 10.30 6.96 -15.22
N PRO A 137 10.06 5.63 -15.17
CA PRO A 137 9.42 4.90 -16.28
C PRO A 137 8.03 5.46 -16.59
N LYS A 138 7.73 5.67 -17.88
CA LYS A 138 6.45 6.26 -18.34
C LYS A 138 5.38 5.21 -18.65
N ASN A 139 5.33 4.12 -17.87
CA ASN A 139 4.28 3.12 -18.04
C ASN A 139 2.98 3.64 -17.41
N PRO A 140 1.87 3.78 -18.16
CA PRO A 140 0.59 4.18 -17.58
C PRO A 140 0.05 3.15 -16.58
N ASP A 141 0.42 1.88 -16.72
CA ASP A 141 0.16 0.84 -15.75
C ASP A 141 1.41 0.65 -14.86
N VAL A 142 1.41 1.36 -13.74
CA VAL A 142 2.59 1.42 -12.86
C VAL A 142 2.86 0.10 -12.15
N GLU A 143 1.84 -0.75 -12.01
CA GLU A 143 1.93 -2.04 -11.31
C GLU A 143 2.62 -3.11 -12.18
N ASN A 144 2.68 -2.88 -13.49
CA ASN A 144 3.43 -3.70 -14.45
C ASN A 144 4.90 -3.29 -14.60
N ILE A 145 5.37 -2.23 -13.91
CA ILE A 145 6.79 -1.87 -13.87
C ILE A 145 7.54 -2.91 -13.01
N ASP A 146 8.66 -3.43 -13.54
CA ASP A 146 9.49 -4.39 -12.80
C ASP A 146 9.99 -3.78 -11.49
N LYS A 147 9.85 -4.52 -10.37
CA LYS A 147 10.33 -4.12 -9.05
C LYS A 147 11.79 -3.64 -9.06
N LYS A 148 12.64 -4.25 -9.89
CA LYS A 148 14.06 -3.90 -10.04
C LYS A 148 14.27 -2.52 -10.65
N GLN A 149 13.25 -1.91 -11.25
CA GLN A 149 13.31 -0.57 -11.83
C GLN A 149 12.67 0.50 -10.91
N LEU A 150 11.70 0.13 -10.07
CA LEU A 150 10.95 1.08 -9.24
C LEU A 150 11.84 1.87 -8.28
N GLU A 151 12.54 1.21 -7.35
CA GLU A 151 13.39 1.94 -6.40
C GLU A 151 14.59 2.64 -7.07
N PRO A 152 15.33 2.02 -8.01
CA PRO A 152 16.43 2.71 -8.69
C PRO A 152 16.00 3.93 -9.48
N SER A 153 14.83 3.91 -10.14
CA SER A 153 14.32 5.07 -10.86
C SER A 153 13.97 6.21 -9.91
N LEU A 154 13.34 5.93 -8.77
CA LEU A 154 13.08 6.94 -7.73
C LEU A 154 14.38 7.53 -7.19
N LYS A 155 15.41 6.73 -6.93
CA LYS A 155 16.73 7.22 -6.50
C LYS A 155 17.37 8.11 -7.57
N ALA A 156 17.37 7.66 -8.82
CA ALA A 156 17.91 8.43 -9.94
C ALA A 156 17.18 9.78 -10.13
N ALA A 157 15.85 9.78 -10.00
CA ALA A 157 15.02 10.97 -10.13
C ALA A 157 15.26 12.02 -9.03
N THR A 158 15.75 11.59 -7.86
CA THR A 158 15.75 12.41 -6.63
C THR A 158 17.15 12.79 -6.14
N ARG A 159 18.20 12.08 -6.57
CA ARG A 159 19.59 12.26 -6.10
C ARG A 159 20.14 13.68 -6.15
N ASN A 160 19.69 14.49 -7.11
CA ASN A 160 20.15 15.87 -7.31
C ASN A 160 19.27 16.93 -6.61
N THR A 161 18.28 16.49 -5.84
CA THR A 161 17.38 17.37 -5.09
C THR A 161 17.99 17.73 -3.75
N ARG A 162 17.52 18.81 -3.11
CA ARG A 162 17.94 19.16 -1.75
C ARG A 162 17.53 18.12 -0.68
N LYS A 163 16.58 17.23 -1.00
CA LYS A 163 16.15 16.14 -0.11
C LYS A 163 16.98 14.87 -0.30
N GLY A 164 17.89 14.86 -1.27
CA GLY A 164 18.72 13.70 -1.59
C GLY A 164 17.94 12.56 -2.24
N GLU A 165 18.58 11.40 -2.28
CA GLU A 165 18.02 10.18 -2.86
C GLU A 165 16.76 9.71 -2.10
N TYR A 166 15.86 9.06 -2.84
CA TYR A 166 14.68 8.41 -2.30
C TYR A 166 15.04 7.45 -1.16
N HIS A 167 14.38 7.66 -0.01
CA HIS A 167 14.51 6.81 1.17
C HIS A 167 13.18 6.11 1.47
N LYS A 168 13.17 4.77 1.35
CA LYS A 168 11.97 3.91 1.40
C LYS A 168 11.04 4.15 2.60
N ILE A 169 11.59 4.43 3.78
CA ILE A 169 10.76 4.74 4.95
C ILE A 169 10.44 6.24 5.04
N GLN A 170 11.47 7.08 5.15
CA GLN A 170 11.31 8.50 5.48
C GLN A 170 10.58 9.32 4.40
N HIS A 171 10.82 9.01 3.12
CA HIS A 171 10.18 9.73 2.01
C HIS A 171 8.85 9.09 1.66
N ALA A 172 8.78 7.76 1.55
CA ALA A 172 7.53 7.09 1.18
C ALA A 172 6.39 7.39 2.14
N SER A 173 6.63 7.41 3.46
CA SER A 173 5.59 7.76 4.43
C SER A 173 5.00 9.15 4.22
N LYS A 174 5.83 10.11 3.79
CA LYS A 174 5.40 11.50 3.54
C LYS A 174 4.72 11.62 2.19
N LEU A 175 5.29 10.99 1.17
CA LEU A 175 4.74 10.96 -0.19
C LEU A 175 3.37 10.31 -0.21
N LEU A 176 3.21 9.17 0.47
CA LEU A 176 1.93 8.47 0.59
C LEU A 176 0.81 9.36 1.16
N ALA A 177 1.15 10.27 2.09
CA ALA A 177 0.19 11.22 2.64
C ALA A 177 -0.21 12.35 1.67
N LEU A 178 0.54 12.54 0.59
CA LEU A 178 0.39 13.62 -0.38
C LEU A 178 -0.17 13.15 -1.73
N LEU A 179 -0.19 11.84 -2.00
CA LEU A 179 -0.64 11.32 -3.29
C LEU A 179 -2.10 11.70 -3.56
N GLU A 180 -2.36 12.05 -4.82
CA GLU A 180 -3.73 12.15 -5.35
C GLU A 180 -4.30 10.73 -5.55
N VAL A 181 -5.18 10.31 -4.64
CA VAL A 181 -5.74 8.95 -4.60
C VAL A 181 -6.35 8.52 -5.93
N ASP A 182 -7.09 9.41 -6.61
CA ASP A 182 -7.74 9.08 -7.87
C ASP A 182 -6.74 8.78 -8.99
N LYS A 183 -5.60 9.48 -9.04
CA LYS A 183 -4.53 9.18 -10.00
C LYS A 183 -3.92 7.80 -9.72
N VAL A 184 -3.67 7.50 -8.44
CA VAL A 184 -3.12 6.20 -8.04
C VAL A 184 -4.09 5.08 -8.44
N ARG A 185 -5.38 5.20 -8.10
CA ARG A 185 -6.39 4.20 -8.46
C ARG A 185 -6.52 4.02 -9.97
N GLN A 186 -6.43 5.10 -10.75
CA GLN A 186 -6.49 5.02 -12.21
C GLN A 186 -5.30 4.26 -12.81
N ALA A 187 -4.10 4.44 -12.26
CA ALA A 187 -2.87 3.85 -12.80
C ALA A 187 -2.53 2.47 -12.18
N ALA A 188 -3.16 2.12 -11.07
CA ALA A 188 -2.79 0.98 -10.23
C ALA A 188 -4.01 0.09 -9.91
N PRO A 189 -4.32 -0.91 -10.76
CA PRO A 189 -5.48 -1.79 -10.61
C PRO A 189 -5.63 -2.49 -9.26
N HIS A 190 -4.55 -2.97 -8.63
CA HIS A 190 -4.59 -3.58 -7.31
C HIS A 190 -4.90 -2.56 -6.21
N CYS A 191 -4.42 -1.32 -6.36
CA CYS A 191 -4.84 -0.21 -5.51
C CYS A 191 -6.35 0.07 -5.67
N ASP A 192 -6.85 0.17 -6.90
CA ASP A 192 -8.28 0.40 -7.11
C ASP A 192 -9.15 -0.74 -6.56
N ARG A 193 -8.71 -1.99 -6.73
CA ARG A 193 -9.37 -3.15 -6.11
C ARG A 193 -9.49 -3.01 -4.60
N LEU A 194 -8.44 -2.54 -3.90
CA LEU A 194 -8.50 -2.28 -2.45
C LEU A 194 -9.59 -1.27 -2.11
N PHE A 195 -9.61 -0.13 -2.78
CA PHE A 195 -10.62 0.91 -2.53
C PHE A 195 -12.04 0.41 -2.82
N THR A 196 -12.25 -0.22 -3.98
CA THR A 196 -13.54 -0.75 -4.40
C THR A 196 -14.07 -1.79 -3.42
N THR A 197 -13.23 -2.73 -2.97
CA THR A 197 -13.60 -3.76 -2.00
C THR A 197 -13.99 -3.14 -0.66
N LEU A 198 -13.17 -2.22 -0.13
CA LEU A 198 -13.44 -1.56 1.14
C LEU A 198 -14.74 -0.75 1.09
N ILE A 199 -15.00 -0.04 -0.01
CA ILE A 199 -16.26 0.68 -0.23
C ILE A 199 -17.42 -0.32 -0.19
N GLN A 200 -17.37 -1.40 -0.97
CA GLN A 200 -18.44 -2.39 -1.03
C GLN A 200 -18.78 -3.00 0.34
N LYS A 201 -17.79 -3.35 1.17
CA LYS A 201 -18.05 -3.93 2.51
C LYS A 201 -18.72 -2.95 3.49
N MET A 202 -18.58 -1.65 3.24
CA MET A 202 -19.23 -0.60 4.02
C MET A 202 -20.68 -0.32 3.58
N TYR A 203 -21.09 -0.76 2.39
CA TYR A 203 -22.50 -0.68 1.95
C TYR A 203 -23.23 -2.01 2.19
#